data_AF-A0A0U5FNC3-F1
#
_entry.id   AF-A0A0U5FNC3-F1
#
_cell.length_a   1.000
_cell.length_b   1.000
_cell.length_c   1.000
_cell.angle_alpha   90.00
_cell.angle_beta   90.00
_cell.angle_gamma   90.00
#
_symmetry.space_group_name_H-M   'P 1'
#
loop_
_entity.id
_entity.type
_entity.pdbx_description
1 polymer ?
#
loop_
_entity_poly.entity_id
_entity_poly.type
_entity_poly.pdbx_seq_one_letter_code
_entity_poly.pdbx_strand_id
1 'polypeptide(L)'
;MASEGPKLSFARAPSEYRSALLRMMQEKGGRHSNPSESLYIDIPISEEAFEEMEVMLGPKVSPADKDAVREAVSAFAPSAHLKESALKIR
;
A
#
# COMPACT_ATOMS: atom_id res chain seq x y z
N MET A 1 -7.21 15.27 7.74
CA MET A 1 -7.95 15.23 6.46
C MET A 1 -7.12 14.45 5.46
N ALA A 2 -7.71 13.43 4.86
CA ALA A 2 -6.98 12.59 3.91
C ALA A 2 -6.80 13.34 2.59
N SER A 3 -5.58 13.46 2.08
CA SER A 3 -5.33 14.04 0.76
C SER A 3 -4.77 12.97 -0.17
N GLU A 4 -5.48 12.71 -1.26
CA GLU A 4 -4.94 11.95 -2.39
C GLU A 4 -3.69 12.66 -2.91
N GLY A 5 -2.67 11.87 -3.18
CA GLY A 5 -1.39 12.28 -3.74
C GLY A 5 -1.48 12.43 -5.26
N PRO A 6 -0.33 12.68 -5.91
CA PRO A 6 -0.24 12.68 -7.36
C PRO A 6 -0.63 11.32 -7.95
N LYS A 7 -1.24 11.31 -9.14
CA LYS A 7 -1.52 10.09 -9.93
C LYS A 7 -0.23 9.52 -10.55
N LEU A 8 0.75 9.24 -9.71
CA LEU A 8 2.08 8.74 -10.02
C LEU A 8 2.42 7.61 -9.04
N SER A 9 3.27 6.67 -9.47
CA SER A 9 3.79 5.63 -8.58
C SER A 9 5.06 6.13 -7.90
N PHE A 10 5.04 6.23 -6.57
CA PHE A 10 6.24 6.57 -5.80
C PHE A 10 7.35 5.53 -5.99
N ALA A 11 7.01 4.24 -6.06
CA ALA A 11 7.97 3.15 -6.27
C ALA A 11 8.70 3.28 -7.62
N ARG A 12 8.00 3.66 -8.69
CA ARG A 12 8.59 3.76 -10.04
C ARG A 12 9.36 5.06 -10.29
N ALA A 13 8.87 6.18 -9.76
CA ALA A 13 9.47 7.49 -10.00
C ALA A 13 9.40 8.37 -8.73
N PRO A 14 10.22 8.09 -7.71
CA PRO A 14 10.16 8.80 -6.42
C PRO A 14 10.38 10.31 -6.53
N SER A 15 11.30 10.74 -7.42
CA SER A 15 11.62 12.14 -7.66
C SER A 15 10.45 12.90 -8.28
N GLU A 16 9.87 12.37 -9.36
CA GLU A 16 8.71 12.97 -10.04
C GLU A 16 7.49 13.04 -9.12
N TYR A 17 7.24 11.98 -8.35
CA TYR A 17 6.18 11.95 -7.36
C TYR A 17 6.35 13.08 -6.32
N ARG A 18 7.56 13.24 -5.76
CA ARG A 18 7.85 14.31 -4.78
C ARG A 18 7.65 15.69 -5.37
N SER A 19 8.12 15.93 -6.59
CA SER A 19 7.94 17.21 -7.28
C SER A 19 6.47 17.52 -7.54
N ALA A 20 5.68 16.53 -7.97
CA ALA A 20 4.25 16.69 -8.19
C ALA A 20 3.49 16.94 -6.87
N LEU A 21 3.84 16.24 -5.81
CA LEU A 21 3.24 16.43 -4.48
C LEU A 21 3.50 17.85 -3.96
N LEU A 22 4.74 18.34 -4.07
CA LEU A 22 5.10 19.71 -3.69
C LEU A 22 4.30 20.75 -4.48
N ARG A 23 4.13 20.54 -5.78
CA ARG A 23 3.31 21.41 -6.64
C ARG A 23 1.85 21.42 -6.19
N MET A 24 1.26 20.25 -5.91
CA MET A 24 -0.10 20.15 -5.38
C MET A 24 -0.26 20.88 -4.03
N MET A 25 0.74 20.82 -3.16
CA MET A 25 0.74 21.55 -1.88
C MET A 25 0.81 23.07 -2.09
N GLN A 26 1.64 23.54 -3.03
CA GLN A 26 1.73 24.96 -3.38
C GLN A 26 0.42 25.49 -3.98
N GLU A 27 -0.22 24.73 -4.87
CA GLU A 27 -1.51 25.09 -5.47
C GLU A 27 -2.63 25.13 -4.42
N LYS A 28 -2.58 24.25 -3.40
CA LYS A 28 -3.54 24.26 -2.28
C LYS A 28 -3.27 25.39 -1.26
N GLY A 29 -2.03 25.82 -1.08
CA GLY A 29 -1.60 26.77 -0.05
C GLY A 29 -2.18 28.20 -0.13
N GLY A 30 -3.00 28.53 -1.13
CA GLY A 30 -3.59 29.86 -1.32
C GLY A 30 -5.12 29.94 -1.20
N ARG A 31 -5.83 28.82 -1.00
CA ARG A 31 -7.31 28.81 -0.93
C ARG A 31 -7.78 28.02 0.27
N HIS A 32 -8.86 28.48 0.90
CA HIS A 32 -9.60 27.69 1.89
C HIS A 32 -9.96 26.36 1.25
N SER A 33 -9.26 25.29 1.65
CA SER A 33 -9.42 23.98 1.05
C SER A 33 -10.74 23.39 1.53
N ASN A 34 -11.66 23.17 0.59
CA ASN A 34 -12.84 22.36 0.84
C ASN A 34 -12.44 21.00 1.42
N PRO A 35 -13.34 20.36 2.19
CA PRO A 35 -13.08 19.03 2.68
C PRO A 35 -12.69 18.09 1.53
N SER A 36 -11.62 17.33 1.70
CA SER A 36 -11.22 16.33 0.71
C SER A 36 -12.32 15.29 0.58
N GLU A 37 -12.78 15.06 -0.65
CA GLU A 37 -13.71 13.97 -0.96
C GLU A 37 -13.03 12.60 -0.93
N SER A 38 -11.69 12.56 -0.89
CA SER A 38 -10.92 11.32 -0.88
C SER A 38 -11.07 10.56 0.45
N LEU A 39 -11.42 9.28 0.34
CA LEU A 39 -11.54 8.35 1.48
C LEU A 39 -10.19 7.80 1.97
N TYR A 40 -9.09 8.13 1.29
CA TYR A 40 -7.77 7.55 1.53
C TYR A 40 -6.66 8.59 1.44
N ILE A 41 -5.52 8.27 2.07
CA ILE A 41 -4.26 9.00 1.95
C ILE A 41 -3.28 8.17 1.13
N ASP A 42 -2.53 8.82 0.25
CA ASP A 42 -1.38 8.19 -0.37
C ASP A 42 -0.16 8.31 0.54
N ILE A 43 0.38 7.17 0.94
CA ILE A 43 1.61 7.09 1.73
C ILE A 43 2.73 6.66 0.77
N PRO A 44 3.78 7.48 0.56
CA PRO A 44 4.92 7.12 -0.27
C PRO A 44 5.80 6.12 0.47
N ILE A 45 5.45 4.84 0.36
CA ILE A 45 6.20 3.72 0.94
C ILE A 45 7.09 3.14 -0.16
N SER A 46 8.34 2.83 0.19
CA SER A 46 9.29 2.17 -0.72
C SER A 46 9.07 0.65 -0.72
N GLU A 47 9.47 -0.05 -1.78
CA GLU A 47 9.26 -1.51 -1.86
C GLU A 47 10.06 -2.26 -0.78
N GLU A 48 11.18 -1.70 -0.34
CA GLU A 48 12.01 -2.24 0.75
C GLU A 48 11.26 -2.22 2.09
N ALA A 49 10.28 -1.34 2.26
CA ALA A 49 9.48 -1.31 3.48
C ALA A 49 8.65 -2.58 3.71
N PHE A 50 8.47 -3.40 2.67
CA PHE A 50 7.77 -4.68 2.75
C PHE A 50 8.69 -5.89 2.86
N GLU A 51 10.02 -5.72 2.83
CA GLU A 51 10.98 -6.84 2.94
C GLU A 51 10.78 -7.64 4.22
N GLU A 52 10.54 -6.97 5.34
CA GLU A 52 10.29 -7.60 6.64
C GLU A 52 8.79 -7.87 6.90
N MET A 53 7.92 -7.65 5.90
CA MET A 53 6.49 -7.87 6.06
C MET A 53 6.18 -9.38 6.02
N GLU A 54 5.57 -9.90 7.09
CA GLU A 54 5.08 -11.27 7.13
C GLU A 54 3.56 -11.34 7.01
N VAL A 55 3.07 -12.13 6.06
CA VAL A 55 1.65 -12.45 5.90
C VAL A 55 1.44 -13.90 6.34
N MET A 56 0.69 -14.10 7.43
CA MET A 56 0.38 -15.43 7.95
C MET A 56 -1.02 -15.89 7.55
N LEU A 57 -1.10 -16.96 6.77
CA LEU A 57 -2.35 -17.60 6.39
C LEU A 57 -2.83 -18.57 7.48
N GLY A 58 -4.07 -18.39 7.89
CA GLY A 58 -4.74 -19.24 8.86
C GLY A 58 -4.97 -20.67 8.32
N PRO A 59 -5.05 -21.69 9.20
CA PRO A 59 -5.23 -23.08 8.79
C PRO A 59 -6.66 -23.36 8.29
N LYS A 60 -7.62 -22.52 8.66
CA LYS A 60 -9.04 -22.64 8.27
C LYS A 60 -9.41 -21.77 7.06
N VAL A 61 -8.45 -21.07 6.48
CA VAL A 61 -8.66 -20.29 5.25
C VAL A 61 -8.84 -21.27 4.09
N SER A 62 -9.83 -21.01 3.24
CA SER A 62 -10.11 -21.88 2.10
C SER A 62 -8.93 -21.89 1.11
N PRO A 63 -8.70 -22.97 0.34
CA PRO A 63 -7.64 -22.98 -0.67
C PRO A 63 -7.75 -21.82 -1.67
N ALA A 64 -8.97 -21.52 -2.12
CA ALA A 64 -9.22 -20.43 -3.06
C ALA A 64 -8.83 -19.05 -2.47
N ASP A 65 -9.16 -18.81 -1.21
CA ASP A 65 -8.79 -17.56 -0.54
C ASP A 65 -7.27 -17.48 -0.30
N LYS A 66 -6.61 -18.61 0.00
CA LYS A 66 -5.15 -18.66 0.13
C LYS A 66 -4.46 -18.29 -1.19
N ASP A 67 -4.98 -18.79 -2.31
CA ASP A 67 -4.45 -18.48 -3.64
C ASP A 67 -4.69 -17.02 -4.01
N ALA A 68 -5.87 -16.48 -3.73
CA ALA A 68 -6.16 -15.05 -3.93
C ALA A 68 -5.23 -14.15 -3.10
N VAL A 69 -4.94 -14.51 -1.84
CA VAL A 69 -3.97 -13.77 -1.02
C VAL A 69 -2.57 -13.89 -1.60
N ARG A 70 -2.16 -15.08 -2.07
CA ARG A 70 -0.85 -15.29 -2.69
C ARG A 70 -0.68 -14.43 -3.95
N GLU A 71 -1.69 -14.35 -4.82
CA GLU A 71 -1.69 -13.49 -5.99
C GLU A 71 -1.61 -12.00 -5.61
N ALA A 72 -2.40 -11.57 -4.62
CA ALA A 72 -2.39 -10.19 -4.15
C ALA A 72 -1.02 -9.80 -3.57
N VAL A 73 -0.41 -10.65 -2.74
CA VAL A 73 0.92 -10.40 -2.17
C VAL A 73 1.96 -10.31 -3.31
N SER A 74 1.91 -11.22 -4.28
CA SER A 74 2.82 -11.16 -5.43
C SER A 74 2.67 -9.89 -6.27
N ALA A 75 1.46 -9.34 -6.37
CA ALA A 75 1.19 -8.15 -7.19
C ALA A 75 1.54 -6.84 -6.49
N PHE A 76 1.32 -6.77 -5.17
CA PHE A 76 1.38 -5.50 -4.43
C PHE A 76 2.53 -5.42 -3.42
N ALA A 77 3.06 -6.54 -2.95
CA ALA A 77 4.16 -6.60 -1.99
C ALA A 77 5.06 -7.82 -2.27
N PRO A 78 5.73 -7.87 -3.43
CA PRO A 78 6.49 -9.04 -3.87
C PRO A 78 7.67 -9.40 -2.94
N SER A 79 8.17 -8.44 -2.15
CA SER A 79 9.22 -8.63 -1.15
C SER A 79 8.72 -9.26 0.16
N ALA A 80 7.41 -9.38 0.36
CA ALA A 80 6.83 -9.88 1.61
C ALA A 80 6.91 -11.40 1.76
N HIS A 81 7.01 -11.87 2.99
CA HIS A 81 7.07 -13.29 3.35
C HIS A 81 5.68 -13.86 3.64
N LEU A 82 5.21 -14.76 2.77
CA LEU A 82 3.97 -15.51 2.99
C LEU A 82 4.26 -16.81 3.76
N LYS A 83 3.62 -16.98 4.92
CA LYS A 83 3.74 -18.19 5.75
C LYS A 83 2.37 -18.82 5.98
N GLU A 84 2.34 -20.14 6.08
CA GLU A 84 1.14 -20.88 6.48
C GLU A 84 1.24 -21.32 7.93
N SER A 85 0.17 -21.08 8.69
CA SER A 85 0.06 -21.57 10.06
C SER A 85 -0.59 -22.95 10.09
N ALA A 86 -0.09 -23.82 10.98
CA ALA A 86 -0.63 -25.15 11.20
C ALA A 86 -1.20 -25.28 12.62
N LEU A 87 -2.39 -25.86 12.75
CA LEU A 87 -2.92 -26.27 14.06
C LEU A 87 -2.26 -27.58 14.47
N LYS A 88 -1.52 -27.57 15.58
CA LYS A 88 -1.01 -28.78 16.20
C LYS A 88 -2.13 -29.41 17.03
N ILE A 89 -2.89 -30.32 16.42
CA ILE A 89 -3.89 -31.12 17.15
C ILE A 89 -3.10 -32.18 17.94
N ARG A 90 -3.25 -32.18 19.26
CA ARG A 90 -2.76 -33.22 20.17
C ARG A 90 -3.91 -34.11 20.60
#